data_AF-A0A9P5MZ78-F1
#
_entry.id   AF-A0A9P5MZ78-F1
#
_cell.length_a   1.000
_cell.length_b   1.000
_cell.length_c   1.000
_cell.angle_alpha   90.00
_cell.angle_beta   90.00
_cell.angle_gamma   90.00
#
_symmetry.space_group_name_H-M   'P 1'
#
loop_
_entity.id
_entity.type
_entity.pdbx_description
1 polymer ?
#
loop_
_entity_poly.entity_id
_entity_poly.type
_entity_poly.pdbx_seq_one_letter_code
_entity_poly.pdbx_strand_id
1 'polypeptide(L)'
;MGNPQVKVSDKFKAAVSQEEARLGYLHPTPEDIPTCMGAFDNFLSCNILGTQLKSIYRFGEMAQCSAKWNEFKFCMSIKGLHPEQRRDAWIRHRAEWWARRRLGLSSENVWETRTEPLRDYPPPLPPQHAMEALVE
;
A
#
# COMPACT_ATOMS: atom_id res chain seq x y z
N MET A 1 -18.93 26.71 -12.48
CA MET A 1 -19.20 25.28 -12.20
C MET A 1 -18.01 24.48 -12.75
N GLY A 2 -17.14 23.93 -11.90
CA GLY A 2 -15.90 23.27 -12.35
C GLY A 2 -16.12 21.86 -12.89
N ASN A 3 -15.34 21.46 -13.89
CA ASN A 3 -15.41 20.15 -14.54
C ASN A 3 -15.19 19.00 -13.53
N PRO A 4 -16.13 18.06 -13.36
CA PRO A 4 -16.00 16.92 -12.44
C PRO A 4 -14.74 16.09 -12.66
N GLN A 5 -14.26 15.96 -13.91
CA GLN A 5 -13.07 15.17 -14.23
C GLN A 5 -11.77 15.77 -13.66
N VAL A 6 -11.71 17.10 -13.56
CA VAL A 6 -10.55 17.80 -13.00
C VAL A 6 -10.43 17.51 -11.51
N LYS A 7 -11.55 17.51 -10.78
CA LYS A 7 -11.59 17.20 -9.34
C LYS A 7 -11.12 15.78 -9.03
N VAL A 8 -11.41 14.81 -9.89
CA VAL A 8 -10.94 13.42 -9.73
C VAL A 8 -9.43 13.34 -9.93
N SER A 9 -8.89 14.04 -10.94
CA SER A 9 -7.44 14.11 -11.18
C SER A 9 -6.69 14.73 -9.99
N ASP A 10 -7.24 15.79 -9.40
CA ASP A 10 -6.60 16.48 -8.28
C ASP A 10 -6.60 15.63 -7.00
N LYS A 11 -7.73 14.94 -6.71
CA LYS A 11 -7.79 13.96 -5.61
C LYS A 11 -6.80 12.81 -5.81
N PHE A 12 -6.63 12.35 -7.05
CA PHE A 12 -5.65 11.31 -7.36
C PHE A 12 -4.22 11.77 -7.10
N LYS A 13 -3.83 12.95 -7.57
CA LYS A 13 -2.50 13.51 -7.30
C LYS A 13 -2.23 13.67 -5.80
N ALA A 14 -3.22 14.15 -5.05
CA ALA A 14 -3.11 14.29 -3.60
C ALA A 14 -2.91 12.93 -2.91
N ALA A 15 -3.70 11.91 -3.30
CA ALA A 15 -3.56 10.56 -2.76
C ALA A 15 -2.20 9.93 -3.10
N VAL A 16 -1.70 10.12 -4.32
CA VAL A 16 -0.36 9.64 -4.71
C VAL A 16 0.71 10.30 -3.86
N SER A 17 0.70 11.62 -3.70
CA SER A 17 1.69 12.34 -2.89
C SER A 17 1.70 11.88 -1.42
N GLN A 18 0.51 11.63 -0.85
CA GLN A 18 0.40 11.09 0.51
C GLN A 18 0.96 9.66 0.61
N GLU A 19 0.67 8.80 -0.36
CA GLU A 19 1.21 7.43 -0.38
C GLU A 19 2.71 7.39 -0.64
N GLU A 20 3.26 8.27 -1.48
CA GLU A 20 4.71 8.40 -1.67
C GLU A 20 5.39 8.78 -0.36
N ALA A 21 4.87 9.78 0.37
CA ALA A 21 5.41 10.17 1.68
C ALA A 21 5.33 9.02 2.70
N ARG A 22 4.19 8.31 2.76
CA ARG A 22 4.01 7.15 3.65
C ARG A 22 4.97 6.02 3.31
N LEU A 23 5.09 5.66 2.04
CA LEU A 23 5.95 4.58 1.58
C LEU A 23 7.43 4.93 1.70
N GLY A 24 7.81 6.19 1.47
CA GLY A 24 9.16 6.68 1.68
C GLY A 24 9.60 6.58 3.15
N TYR A 25 8.68 6.83 4.09
CA TYR A 25 8.92 6.60 5.52
C TYR A 25 9.02 5.11 5.87
N LEU A 26 8.15 4.26 5.31
CA LEU A 26 8.12 2.83 5.60
C LEU A 26 9.30 2.04 5.00
N HIS A 27 9.84 2.50 3.88
CA HIS A 27 10.92 1.85 3.17
C HIS A 27 12.09 2.85 3.03
N PRO A 28 12.83 3.14 4.10
CA PRO A 28 13.92 4.12 4.07
C PRO A 28 15.11 3.70 3.21
N THR A 29 15.39 2.40 3.03
CA THR A 29 16.58 1.94 2.30
C THR A 29 16.24 1.14 1.04
N PRO A 30 17.19 1.01 0.08
CA PRO A 30 17.00 0.21 -1.14
C PRO A 30 16.89 -1.30 -0.92
N GLU A 31 17.19 -1.79 0.28
CA GLU A 31 17.06 -3.21 0.66
C GLU A 31 15.63 -3.54 1.08
N ASP A 32 14.84 -2.54 1.49
CA ASP A 32 13.46 -2.70 1.94
C ASP A 32 12.48 -2.99 0.78
N ILE A 33 12.91 -2.78 -0.47
CA ILE A 33 12.09 -3.04 -1.65
C ILE A 33 12.23 -4.50 -2.10
N PRO A 34 11.14 -5.13 -2.62
CA PRO A 34 11.19 -6.52 -3.04
C PRO A 34 12.15 -6.72 -4.22
N THR A 35 12.90 -7.83 -4.18
CA THR A 35 13.70 -8.26 -5.34
C THR A 35 12.80 -8.73 -6.47
N CYS A 36 13.27 -8.66 -7.71
CA CYS A 36 12.47 -9.13 -8.86
C CYS A 36 12.18 -10.64 -8.79
N MET A 37 13.08 -11.43 -8.20
CA MET A 37 12.79 -12.84 -7.92
C MET A 37 11.69 -12.98 -6.88
N GLY A 38 11.69 -12.17 -5.81
CA GLY A 38 10.58 -12.13 -4.86
C GLY A 38 9.24 -11.74 -5.51
N ALA A 39 9.24 -10.82 -6.47
CA ALA A 39 8.04 -10.48 -7.24
C ALA A 39 7.57 -11.65 -8.13
N PHE A 40 8.51 -12.41 -8.70
CA PHE A 40 8.22 -13.62 -9.48
C PHE A 40 7.66 -14.75 -8.62
N ASP A 41 8.25 -15.01 -7.46
CA ASP A 41 7.77 -16.03 -6.50
C ASP A 41 6.35 -15.69 -6.00
N ASN A 42 6.06 -14.41 -5.80
CA ASN A 42 4.71 -13.93 -5.50
C ASN A 42 3.72 -14.20 -6.64
N PHE A 43 4.15 -14.13 -7.90
CA PHE A 43 3.32 -14.51 -9.04
C PHE A 43 3.11 -16.03 -9.10
N LEU A 44 4.17 -16.82 -8.93
CA LEU A 44 4.06 -18.28 -8.95
C LEU A 44 3.18 -18.81 -7.82
N SER A 45 3.36 -18.32 -6.59
CA SER A 45 2.57 -18.74 -5.42
C SER A 45 1.06 -18.50 -5.60
N CYS A 46 0.67 -17.47 -6.36
CA CYS A 46 -0.71 -17.24 -6.75
C CYS A 46 -1.24 -18.32 -7.70
N ASN A 47 -0.42 -18.81 -8.63
CA ASN A 47 -0.81 -19.80 -9.65
C ASN A 47 -0.73 -21.26 -9.17
N ILE A 48 -0.22 -21.52 -7.97
CA ILE A 48 -0.18 -22.88 -7.43
C ILE A 48 -1.61 -23.43 -7.26
N LEU A 49 -1.80 -24.70 -7.62
CA LEU A 49 -3.10 -25.40 -7.58
C LEU A 49 -3.82 -25.25 -6.24
N GLY A 50 -3.12 -25.34 -5.11
CA GLY A 50 -3.72 -25.19 -3.79
C GLY A 50 -4.34 -23.80 -3.57
N THR A 51 -3.67 -22.73 -3.99
CA THR A 51 -4.18 -21.36 -3.92
C THR A 51 -5.40 -21.19 -4.82
N GLN A 52 -5.35 -21.75 -6.03
CA GLN A 52 -6.43 -21.67 -7.01
C GLN A 52 -7.68 -22.43 -6.54
N LEU A 53 -7.53 -23.65 -6.02
CA LEU A 53 -8.64 -24.43 -5.45
C LEU A 53 -9.30 -23.70 -4.26
N LYS A 54 -8.49 -23.09 -3.39
CA LYS A 54 -8.99 -22.30 -2.27
C LYS A 54 -9.79 -21.07 -2.73
N SER A 55 -9.36 -20.43 -3.83
CA SER A 55 -10.07 -19.31 -4.45
C SER A 55 -11.41 -19.76 -5.00
N ILE A 56 -11.43 -20.86 -5.76
CA ILE A 56 -12.67 -21.44 -6.31
C ILE A 56 -13.64 -21.80 -5.18
N TYR A 57 -13.17 -22.43 -4.11
CA TYR A 57 -14.00 -22.78 -2.97
C TYR A 57 -14.63 -21.55 -2.28
N ARG A 58 -13.88 -20.45 -2.13
CA ARG A 58 -14.35 -19.26 -1.40
C ARG A 58 -15.15 -18.28 -2.24
N PHE A 59 -14.76 -18.08 -3.49
CA PHE A 59 -15.25 -17.01 -4.35
C PHE A 59 -15.93 -17.54 -5.61
N GLY A 60 -15.84 -18.83 -5.91
CA GLY A 60 -16.40 -19.43 -7.14
C GLY A 60 -15.57 -19.17 -8.40
N GLU A 61 -14.41 -18.53 -8.29
CA GLU A 61 -13.54 -18.18 -9.42
C GLU A 61 -12.06 -18.45 -9.13
N MET A 62 -11.29 -18.65 -10.20
CA MET A 62 -9.84 -18.73 -10.13
C MET A 62 -9.25 -17.41 -9.62
N ALA A 63 -8.16 -17.49 -8.86
CA ALA A 63 -7.53 -16.29 -8.32
C ALA A 63 -6.90 -15.47 -9.46
N GLN A 64 -7.19 -14.17 -9.48
CA GLN A 64 -6.66 -13.25 -10.49
C GLN A 64 -5.20 -12.88 -10.18
N CYS A 65 -4.25 -13.51 -10.88
CA CYS A 65 -2.81 -13.33 -10.66
C CYS A 65 -2.14 -12.26 -11.53
N SER A 66 -2.89 -11.58 -12.41
CA SER A 66 -2.37 -10.61 -13.38
C SER A 66 -1.66 -9.41 -12.73
N ALA A 67 -2.15 -8.93 -11.59
CA ALA A 67 -1.51 -7.83 -10.86
C ALA A 67 -0.10 -8.19 -10.37
N LYS A 68 0.13 -9.44 -9.93
CA LYS A 68 1.45 -9.92 -9.51
C LYS A 68 2.41 -10.06 -10.68
N TRP A 69 1.89 -10.49 -11.83
CA TRP A 69 2.67 -10.55 -13.07
C TRP A 69 3.11 -9.16 -13.54
N ASN A 70 2.23 -8.16 -13.43
CA ASN A 70 2.57 -6.78 -13.77
C ASN A 70 3.63 -6.19 -12.84
N GLU A 71 3.60 -6.50 -11.54
CA GLU A 71 4.65 -6.11 -10.60
C GLU A 71 6.01 -6.70 -11.00
N PHE A 72 6.05 -7.99 -11.37
CA PHE A 72 7.27 -8.62 -11.86
C PHE A 72 7.81 -7.93 -13.12
N LYS A 73 6.95 -7.69 -14.12
CA LYS A 73 7.33 -6.98 -15.35
C LYS A 73 7.87 -5.58 -15.05
N PHE A 74 7.22 -4.85 -14.16
CA PHE A 74 7.66 -3.54 -13.73
C PHE A 74 9.04 -3.61 -13.07
N CYS A 75 9.26 -4.53 -12.13
CA CYS A 75 10.57 -4.75 -11.52
C CYS A 75 11.66 -5.02 -12.56
N MET A 76 11.37 -5.87 -13.55
CA MET A 76 12.29 -6.17 -14.64
C MET A 76 12.60 -4.94 -15.50
N SER A 77 11.64 -4.06 -15.74
CA SER A 77 11.87 -2.81 -16.50
C SER A 77 12.78 -1.81 -15.80
N ILE A 78 12.80 -1.80 -14.45
CA ILE A 78 13.62 -0.87 -13.65
C ILE A 78 14.91 -1.49 -13.10
N LYS A 79 15.19 -2.76 -13.43
CA LYS A 79 16.33 -3.53 -12.88
C LYS A 79 17.69 -2.87 -13.13
N GLY A 80 17.84 -2.14 -14.24
CA GLY A 80 19.09 -1.48 -14.62
C GLY A 80 19.35 -0.13 -13.95
N LEU A 81 18.40 0.40 -13.16
CA LEU A 81 18.57 1.67 -12.45
C LEU A 81 19.49 1.52 -11.23
N HIS A 82 20.08 2.65 -10.81
CA HIS A 82 20.79 2.73 -9.53
C HIS A 82 19.85 2.32 -8.37
N PRO A 83 20.33 1.64 -7.31
CA PRO A 83 19.49 1.16 -6.20
C PRO A 83 18.53 2.21 -5.62
N GLU A 84 18.99 3.45 -5.41
CA GLU A 84 18.15 4.56 -4.96
C GLU A 84 17.06 4.94 -5.98
N GLN A 85 17.42 5.08 -7.26
CA GLN A 85 16.46 5.41 -8.31
C GLN A 85 15.42 4.29 -8.51
N ARG A 86 15.85 3.04 -8.33
CA ARG A 86 14.96 1.86 -8.36
C ARG A 86 13.98 1.90 -7.20
N ARG A 87 14.43 2.27 -6.00
CA ARG A 87 13.58 2.47 -4.82
C ARG A 87 12.55 3.57 -5.07
N ASP A 88 12.97 4.74 -5.55
CA ASP A 88 12.06 5.86 -5.82
C ASP A 88 11.03 5.50 -6.90
N ALA A 89 11.46 4.85 -7.98
CA ALA A 89 10.56 4.39 -9.02
C ALA A 89 9.55 3.35 -8.50
N TRP A 90 9.99 2.44 -7.63
CA TRP A 90 9.12 1.46 -6.98
C TRP A 90 8.13 2.11 -6.03
N ILE A 91 8.56 3.06 -5.18
CA ILE A 91 7.70 3.82 -4.28
C ILE A 91 6.60 4.52 -5.07
N ARG A 92 6.95 5.22 -6.15
CA ARG A 92 5.98 5.91 -7.01
C ARG A 92 4.98 4.97 -7.65
N HIS A 93 5.45 3.86 -8.23
CA HIS A 93 4.58 2.84 -8.81
C HIS A 93 3.58 2.29 -7.77
N ARG A 94 4.08 2.03 -6.55
CA ARG A 94 3.27 1.51 -5.45
C ARG A 94 2.29 2.54 -4.91
N ALA A 95 2.69 3.81 -4.85
CA ALA A 95 1.83 4.92 -4.45
C ALA A 95 0.66 5.10 -5.43
N GLU A 96 0.91 5.05 -6.74
CA GLU A 96 -0.14 5.07 -7.75
C GLU A 96 -1.12 3.90 -7.61
N TRP A 97 -0.60 2.71 -7.33
CA TRP A 97 -1.45 1.52 -7.11
C TRP A 97 -2.35 1.69 -5.88
N TRP A 98 -1.82 2.18 -4.76
CA TRP A 98 -2.60 2.45 -3.55
C TRP A 98 -3.60 3.59 -3.76
N ALA A 99 -3.21 4.67 -4.41
CA ALA A 99 -4.08 5.80 -4.71
C ALA A 99 -5.30 5.38 -5.55
N ARG A 100 -5.11 4.54 -6.58
CA ARG A 100 -6.24 3.98 -7.36
C ARG A 100 -7.21 3.18 -6.49
N ARG A 101 -6.69 2.46 -5.50
CA ARG A 101 -7.49 1.65 -4.57
C ARG A 101 -8.25 2.52 -3.56
N ARG A 102 -7.59 3.54 -3.01
CA ARG A 102 -8.19 4.51 -2.06
C ARG A 102 -9.32 5.31 -2.70
N LEU A 103 -9.18 5.70 -3.97
CA LEU A 103 -10.23 6.41 -4.71
C LEU A 103 -11.37 5.53 -5.20
N GLY A 104 -11.28 4.20 -5.02
CA GLY A 104 -12.41 3.31 -5.19
C GLY A 104 -13.45 3.49 -4.09
N LEU A 105 -14.25 2.45 -3.84
CA LEU A 105 -15.16 2.41 -2.69
C LEU A 105 -14.34 2.18 -1.41
N SER A 106 -13.85 3.25 -0.82
CA SER A 106 -13.12 3.22 0.45
C SER A 106 -13.84 4.01 1.53
N SER A 107 -13.43 3.78 2.78
CA SER A 107 -13.89 4.54 3.94
C SER A 107 -13.61 6.04 3.83
N GLU A 108 -12.65 6.44 3.00
CA GLU A 108 -12.28 7.84 2.79
C GLU A 108 -13.32 8.63 1.98
N ASN A 109 -14.30 7.93 1.39
CA ASN A 109 -15.47 8.58 0.80
C ASN A 109 -16.45 9.11 1.86
N VAL A 110 -16.36 8.59 3.09
CA VAL A 110 -17.23 8.97 4.22
C VAL A 110 -16.46 9.78 5.27
N TRP A 111 -15.18 9.43 5.52
CA TRP A 111 -14.35 10.06 6.54
C TRP A 111 -13.10 10.71 5.95
N GLU A 112 -12.78 11.93 6.40
CA GLU A 112 -11.55 12.61 6.02
C GLU A 112 -10.38 12.20 6.93
N THR A 113 -9.19 12.10 6.35
CA THR A 113 -7.97 11.83 7.13
C THR A 113 -7.67 13.03 8.04
N ARG A 114 -7.41 12.76 9.33
CA ARG A 114 -7.01 13.80 10.27
C ARG A 114 -5.65 14.39 9.89
N THR A 115 -5.56 15.70 9.88
CA THR A 115 -4.31 16.45 9.70
C THR A 115 -3.56 16.65 11.01
N GLU A 116 -4.27 16.65 12.14
CA GLU A 116 -3.72 16.84 13.48
C GLU A 116 -3.93 15.59 14.35
N PRO A 117 -2.98 15.27 15.25
CA PRO A 117 -3.17 14.21 16.23
C PRO A 117 -4.33 14.56 17.18
N LEU A 118 -4.97 13.53 17.72
CA LEU A 118 -5.99 13.72 18.75
C LEU A 118 -5.35 14.31 20.01
N ARG A 119 -6.04 15.29 20.60
CA ARG A 119 -5.68 15.77 21.94
C ARG A 119 -6.06 14.70 22.94
N ASP A 120 -5.16 14.44 23.89
CA ASP A 120 -5.40 13.56 25.04
C ASP A 120 -5.76 12.10 24.68
N TYR A 121 -5.14 11.53 23.64
CA TYR A 121 -5.32 10.14 23.25
C TYR A 121 -3.97 9.38 23.13
N PRO A 122 -3.83 8.18 23.73
CA PRO A 122 -4.82 7.51 24.58
C PRO A 122 -5.10 8.32 25.86
N PRO A 123 -6.33 8.26 26.40
CA PRO A 123 -6.65 8.94 27.64
C PRO A 123 -5.70 8.46 28.74
N PRO A 124 -5.34 9.33 29.71
CA PRO A 124 -4.49 8.92 30.82
C PRO A 124 -5.12 7.71 31.53
N LEU A 125 -4.30 6.72 31.87
CA LEU A 125 -4.77 5.53 32.58
C LEU A 125 -5.42 5.94 33.91
N PRO A 126 -6.55 5.31 34.30
CA PRO A 126 -7.10 5.50 35.63
C PRO A 126 -6.05 5.17 36.70
N PRO A 127 -6.05 5.85 37.87
CA PRO A 127 -5.02 5.68 38.90
C PRO A 127 -4.76 4.23 39.30
N GLN A 128 -5.81 3.40 39.29
CA GLN A 128 -5.76 1.97 39.62
C GLN A 128 -4.92 1.10 38.66
N HIS A 129 -4.63 1.56 37.44
CA HIS A 129 -3.84 0.85 36.43
C HIS A 129 -2.51 1.55 36.09
N ALA A 130 -2.26 2.74 36.64
CA ALA A 130 -1.05 3.51 36.35
C ALA A 130 0.21 2.92 37.02
N MET A 131 0.06 2.20 38.14
CA MET A 131 1.18 1.61 38.89
C MET A 131 1.70 0.30 38.28
N GLU A 132 0.90 -0.40 37.48
CA GLU A 132 1.32 -1.65 36.81
C GLU A 132 2.22 -1.40 35.59
N ALA A 133 2.10 -0.25 34.93
CA ALA A 133 2.84 0.09 33.71
C ALA A 133 4.25 0.70 33.94
N LEU A 134 4.63 0.98 35.19
CA LEU A 134 5.95 1.54 35.56
C LEU A 134 6.92 0.48 36.12
N VAL A 135 6.53 -0.79 36.07
CA VAL A 135 7.29 -1.92 36.62
C VAL A 135 7.88 -2.82 35.51
N GLU A 136 7.64 -2.52 34.23
CA GLU A 136 8.33 -3.12 33.08
C GLU A 136 9.36 -2.19 32.43
#